data_AF-A0A5D2K6M1-F1
#
_entry.id   AF-A0A5D2K6M1-F1
#
_cell.length_a   1.000
_cell.length_b   1.000
_cell.length_c   1.000
_cell.angle_alpha   90.00
_cell.angle_beta   90.00
_cell.angle_gamma   90.00
#
_symmetry.space_group_name_H-M   'P 1'
#
loop_
_entity.id
_entity.type
_entity.pdbx_description
1 polymer ?
#
loop_
_entity_poly.entity_id
_entity_poly.type
_entity_poly.pdbx_seq_one_letter_code
_entity_poly.pdbx_strand_id
1 'polypeptide(L)'
;MLSLPLPLFTYIYTHIYICVNKISLNLNLAFSVLLKMTGVQQEGDDQSVSIHLLKQKMADFPKERNWDQFHSPRNLLLAMVGEVGELSEIFQWKGEVPKGLPDWKEDEKVHLGEELSDVLLYLVRLSDICGIDLGKAALRKVELNAIKYRASKNYGTNDDSTAEMCG
;
A
#
# COMPACT_ATOMS: atom_id res chain seq x y z
N MET A 1 -9.80 17.02 20.46
CA MET A 1 -9.41 17.90 19.34
C MET A 1 -8.07 18.55 19.68
N LEU A 2 -6.96 17.94 19.27
CA LEU A 2 -5.63 18.53 19.41
C LEU A 2 -5.36 19.39 18.17
N SER A 3 -5.57 20.69 18.30
CA SER A 3 -5.19 21.70 17.32
C SER A 3 -3.66 21.81 17.28
N LEU A 4 -3.03 21.15 16.31
CA LEU A 4 -1.62 21.38 16.01
C LEU A 4 -1.45 22.80 15.43
N PRO A 5 -0.36 23.50 15.76
CA PRO A 5 -0.14 24.88 15.31
C PRO A 5 0.06 24.94 13.78
N LEU A 6 -0.61 25.93 13.14
CA LEU A 6 -0.59 26.20 11.70
C LEU A 6 0.77 26.03 10.96
N PRO A 7 1.96 26.35 11.52
CA PRO A 7 3.23 26.18 10.81
C PRO A 7 3.67 24.72 10.61
N LEU A 8 3.25 23.77 11.47
CA LEU A 8 3.53 22.34 11.26
C LEU A 8 2.62 21.72 10.20
N PHE A 9 1.38 22.23 10.12
CA PHE A 9 0.39 21.87 9.12
C PHE A 9 0.89 22.20 7.71
N THR A 10 1.38 23.42 7.48
CA THR A 10 1.98 23.80 6.20
C THR A 10 3.28 23.08 5.90
N TYR A 11 4.11 22.72 6.89
CA TYR A 11 5.38 22.02 6.65
C TYR A 11 5.19 20.58 6.15
N ILE A 12 4.29 19.82 6.79
CA ILE A 12 3.95 18.45 6.38
C ILE A 12 3.21 18.46 5.04
N TYR A 13 2.22 19.36 4.90
CA TYR A 13 1.46 19.52 3.67
C TYR A 13 2.39 19.89 2.51
N THR A 14 3.29 20.84 2.69
CA THR A 14 4.21 21.27 1.63
C THR A 14 5.25 20.19 1.32
N HIS A 15 5.77 19.43 2.29
CA HIS A 15 6.76 18.38 1.99
C HIS A 15 6.16 17.13 1.36
N ILE A 16 4.99 16.67 1.81
CA ILE A 16 4.28 15.55 1.18
C ILE A 16 3.78 15.98 -0.20
N TYR A 17 3.10 17.12 -0.30
CA TYR A 17 2.52 17.63 -1.54
C TYR A 17 3.57 18.04 -2.58
N ILE A 18 4.74 18.56 -2.19
CA ILE A 18 5.87 18.83 -3.10
C ILE A 18 6.61 17.52 -3.48
N CYS A 19 6.78 16.55 -2.57
CA CYS A 19 7.37 15.26 -2.94
C CYS A 19 6.48 14.51 -3.95
N VAL A 20 5.16 14.54 -3.76
CA VAL A 20 4.18 13.96 -4.68
C VAL A 20 4.14 14.75 -6.00
N ASN A 21 3.97 16.08 -5.98
CA ASN A 21 3.84 16.86 -7.23
C ASN A 21 5.13 16.99 -8.07
N LYS A 22 6.31 17.07 -7.44
CA LYS A 22 7.58 17.30 -8.17
C LYS A 22 8.12 16.03 -8.84
N ILE A 23 7.66 14.85 -8.42
CA ILE A 23 7.93 13.55 -9.05
C ILE A 23 6.84 13.21 -10.09
N SER A 24 5.57 13.53 -9.81
CA SER A 24 4.41 13.32 -10.69
C SER A 24 4.47 14.06 -12.04
N LEU A 25 5.06 15.26 -12.10
CA LEU A 25 4.97 16.12 -13.29
C LEU A 25 5.78 15.69 -14.52
N ASN A 26 6.62 14.64 -14.45
CA ASN A 26 7.31 14.09 -15.64
C ASN A 26 6.92 12.66 -16.01
N LEU A 27 6.00 12.02 -15.28
CA LEU A 27 5.59 10.62 -15.51
C LEU A 27 4.07 10.40 -15.58
N ASN A 28 3.23 11.35 -15.12
CA ASN A 28 1.81 11.09 -14.87
C ASN A 28 0.86 11.12 -16.07
N LEU A 29 1.23 11.62 -17.25
CA LEU A 29 0.28 11.61 -18.37
C LEU A 29 0.20 10.26 -19.09
N ALA A 30 1.22 9.40 -18.96
CA ALA A 30 1.26 8.11 -19.67
C ALA A 30 0.67 6.93 -18.86
N PHE A 31 0.64 7.02 -17.53
CA PHE A 31 0.35 5.87 -16.65
C PHE A 31 -1.08 5.85 -16.07
N SER A 32 -1.68 7.00 -15.75
CA SER A 32 -3.07 7.06 -15.26
C SER A 32 -4.11 6.55 -16.29
N VAL A 33 -3.78 6.62 -17.58
CA VAL A 33 -4.58 6.00 -18.66
C VAL A 33 -4.30 4.49 -18.76
N LEU A 34 -3.10 4.04 -18.39
CA LEU A 34 -2.66 2.65 -18.55
C LEU A 34 -3.36 1.70 -17.58
N LEU A 35 -3.56 2.15 -16.34
CA LEU A 35 -4.19 1.36 -15.29
C LEU A 35 -5.71 1.27 -15.48
N LYS A 36 -6.35 2.36 -15.94
CA LYS A 36 -7.78 2.41 -16.23
C LYS A 36 -8.22 1.53 -17.42
N MET A 37 -7.27 0.98 -18.19
CA MET A 37 -7.54 0.16 -19.37
C MET A 37 -7.37 -1.35 -19.14
N THR A 38 -7.23 -1.81 -17.89
CA THR A 38 -7.33 -3.23 -17.57
C THR A 38 -8.77 -3.69 -17.77
N GLY A 39 -9.14 -3.97 -19.01
CA GLY A 39 -10.35 -4.72 -19.39
C GLY A 39 -10.22 -6.18 -18.97
N VAL A 40 -10.05 -6.44 -17.67
CA VAL A 40 -10.16 -7.79 -17.11
C VAL A 40 -11.65 -8.12 -17.12
N GLN A 41 -12.08 -8.86 -18.13
CA GLN A 41 -13.40 -9.46 -18.13
C GLN A 41 -13.47 -10.42 -16.94
N GLN A 42 -14.37 -10.14 -16.00
CA GLN A 42 -14.70 -11.07 -14.92
C GLN A 42 -15.42 -12.28 -15.54
N GLU A 43 -14.67 -13.34 -15.81
CA GLU A 43 -15.24 -14.69 -15.84
C GLU A 43 -15.14 -15.26 -14.42
N GLY A 44 -16.26 -15.79 -13.95
CA GLY A 44 -16.41 -16.25 -12.57
C GLY A 44 -15.56 -17.46 -12.22
N ASP A 45 -15.56 -17.70 -10.92
CA ASP A 45 -15.11 -18.88 -10.18
C ASP A 45 -13.70 -18.83 -9.57
N ASP A 46 -13.69 -19.19 -8.29
CA ASP A 46 -12.64 -19.46 -7.28
C ASP A 46 -11.17 -19.60 -7.74
N GLN A 47 -10.63 -18.67 -8.51
CA GLN A 47 -9.20 -18.62 -8.83
C GLN A 47 -8.46 -17.74 -7.82
N SER A 48 -7.72 -18.38 -6.91
CA SER A 48 -6.78 -17.70 -6.02
C SER A 48 -5.75 -16.90 -6.85
N VAL A 49 -5.74 -15.58 -6.71
CA VAL A 49 -4.74 -14.72 -7.34
C VAL A 49 -3.40 -14.91 -6.64
N SER A 50 -2.38 -15.35 -7.39
CA SER A 50 -1.01 -15.51 -6.87
C SER A 50 -0.11 -14.34 -7.26
N ILE A 51 0.92 -14.07 -6.46
CA ILE A 51 1.98 -13.10 -6.81
C ILE A 51 2.62 -13.44 -8.16
N HIS A 52 2.77 -14.74 -8.46
CA HIS A 52 3.30 -15.19 -9.75
C HIS A 52 2.38 -14.80 -10.91
N LEU A 53 1.05 -14.96 -10.75
CA LEU A 53 0.08 -14.53 -11.76
C LEU A 53 0.15 -13.02 -12.00
N LEU A 54 0.22 -12.22 -10.94
CA LEU A 54 0.36 -10.76 -11.04
C LEU A 54 1.66 -10.38 -11.76
N LYS A 55 2.78 -10.98 -11.38
CA LYS A 55 4.08 -10.77 -12.06
C LYS A 55 3.97 -11.08 -13.56
N GLN A 56 3.35 -12.20 -13.92
CA GLN A 56 3.17 -12.56 -15.33
C GLN A 56 2.33 -11.52 -16.08
N LYS A 57 1.16 -11.15 -15.54
CA LYS A 57 0.29 -10.12 -16.15
C LYS A 57 1.03 -8.79 -16.33
N MET A 58 1.84 -8.39 -15.35
CA MET A 58 2.65 -7.17 -15.42
C MET A 58 3.85 -7.25 -16.36
N ALA A 59 4.38 -8.45 -16.63
CA ALA A 59 5.48 -8.65 -17.56
C ALA A 59 5.01 -8.76 -19.02
N ASP A 60 3.76 -9.16 -19.24
CA ASP A 60 3.20 -9.28 -20.59
C ASP A 60 2.72 -7.93 -21.13
N PHE A 61 2.23 -7.05 -20.25
CA PHE A 61 1.71 -5.73 -20.62
C PHE A 61 2.73 -4.76 -21.30
N PRO A 62 4.01 -4.69 -20.89
CA PRO A 62 5.01 -3.80 -21.48
C PRO A 62 5.53 -4.27 -22.86
N LYS A 63 5.44 -5.57 -23.16
CA LYS A 63 5.97 -6.17 -24.40
C LYS A 63 5.28 -5.65 -25.65
N GLU A 64 4.00 -5.28 -25.54
CA GLU A 64 3.22 -4.73 -26.66
C GLU A 64 3.54 -3.26 -26.95
N ARG A 65 4.12 -2.53 -25.98
CA ARG A 65 4.28 -1.06 -26.04
C ARG A 65 5.74 -0.60 -26.00
N ASN A 66 6.71 -1.52 -25.91
CA ASN A 66 8.15 -1.24 -25.78
C ASN A 66 8.48 -0.35 -24.56
N TRP A 67 7.80 -0.58 -23.43
CA TRP A 67 7.89 0.28 -22.24
C TRP A 67 8.95 -0.15 -21.23
N ASP A 68 9.64 -1.26 -21.47
CA ASP A 68 10.69 -1.75 -20.57
C ASP A 68 11.83 -0.74 -20.36
N GLN A 69 12.05 0.17 -21.31
CA GLN A 69 13.05 1.25 -21.18
C GLN A 69 12.78 2.22 -20.01
N PHE A 70 11.52 2.35 -19.56
CA PHE A 70 11.15 3.25 -18.46
C PHE A 70 11.15 2.55 -17.09
N HIS A 71 11.20 1.23 -17.06
CA HIS A 71 11.10 0.38 -15.86
C HIS A 71 12.45 0.13 -15.16
N SER A 72 13.26 1.18 -15.00
CA SER A 72 14.42 1.06 -14.10
C SER A 72 13.95 0.87 -12.65
N PRO A 73 14.70 0.15 -11.79
CA PRO A 73 14.34 -0.05 -10.38
C PRO A 73 14.02 1.25 -9.63
N ARG A 74 14.81 2.31 -9.90
CA ARG A 74 14.60 3.62 -9.30
C ARG A 74 13.26 4.22 -9.71
N ASN A 75 12.90 4.16 -10.99
CA ASN A 75 11.66 4.75 -11.48
C ASN A 75 10.44 4.01 -10.93
N LEU A 76 10.49 2.67 -10.88
CA LEU A 76 9.43 1.85 -10.29
C LEU A 76 9.24 2.14 -8.80
N LEU A 77 10.34 2.30 -8.05
CA LEU A 77 10.27 2.70 -6.65
C LEU A 77 9.62 4.08 -6.48
N LEU A 78 10.01 5.06 -7.30
CA LEU A 78 9.45 6.41 -7.22
C LEU A 78 7.96 6.45 -7.61
N ALA A 79 7.56 5.65 -8.61
CA ALA A 79 6.16 5.49 -8.97
C ALA A 79 5.35 4.88 -7.82
N MET A 80 5.85 3.78 -7.22
CA MET A 80 5.22 3.17 -6.03
C MET A 80 5.04 4.16 -4.88
N VAL A 81 6.01 5.05 -4.64
CA VAL A 81 5.90 6.10 -3.63
C VAL A 81 4.79 7.11 -3.97
N GLY A 82 4.58 7.40 -5.26
CA GLY A 82 3.45 8.19 -5.75
C GLY A 82 2.11 7.56 -5.35
N GLU A 83 1.93 6.28 -5.64
CA GLU A 83 0.69 5.55 -5.31
C GLU A 83 0.46 5.42 -3.80
N VAL A 84 1.53 5.29 -3.01
CA VAL A 84 1.42 5.37 -1.53
C VAL A 84 0.94 6.76 -1.10
N GLY A 85 1.31 7.80 -1.83
CA GLY A 85 0.80 9.16 -1.64
C GLY A 85 -0.70 9.25 -1.92
N GLU A 86 -1.15 8.77 -3.08
CA GLU A 86 -2.57 8.73 -3.47
C GLU A 86 -3.40 7.92 -2.45
N LEU A 87 -2.91 6.74 -2.06
CA LEU A 87 -3.49 5.95 -0.96
C LEU A 87 -3.59 6.74 0.35
N SER A 88 -2.57 7.54 0.69
CA SER A 88 -2.56 8.36 1.91
C SER A 88 -3.58 9.49 1.84
N GLU A 89 -3.82 10.07 0.66
CA GLU A 89 -4.80 11.14 0.46
C GLU A 89 -6.24 10.69 0.79
N ILE A 90 -6.55 9.41 0.60
CA ILE A 90 -7.85 8.82 0.98
C ILE A 90 -8.10 8.96 2.50
N PHE A 91 -7.05 8.82 3.32
CA PHE A 91 -7.15 8.83 4.78
C PHE A 91 -6.84 10.19 5.43
N GLN A 92 -6.19 11.11 4.70
CA GLN A 92 -5.55 12.31 5.30
C GLN A 92 -6.50 13.20 6.14
N TRP A 93 -7.79 13.24 5.79
CA TRP A 93 -8.81 14.04 6.49
C TRP A 93 -9.80 13.20 7.29
N LYS A 94 -9.62 11.88 7.34
CA LYS A 94 -10.45 10.98 8.15
C LYS A 94 -9.95 11.05 9.60
N GLY A 95 -10.89 11.01 10.55
CA GLY A 95 -10.57 10.82 11.97
C GLY A 95 -10.13 9.39 12.26
N GLU A 96 -10.47 8.86 13.43
CA GLU A 96 -10.32 7.42 13.66
C GLU A 96 -11.17 6.63 12.66
N VAL A 97 -10.53 5.73 11.90
CA VAL A 97 -11.20 4.89 10.91
C VAL A 97 -11.46 3.51 11.52
N PRO A 98 -12.73 3.12 11.74
CA PRO A 98 -13.04 1.80 12.29
C PRO A 98 -12.70 0.67 11.32
N LYS A 99 -12.33 -0.49 11.88
CA LYS A 99 -12.08 -1.71 11.10
C LYS A 99 -13.33 -2.09 10.30
N GLY A 100 -13.11 -2.55 9.06
CA GLY A 100 -14.19 -2.95 8.17
C GLY A 100 -14.91 -1.79 7.46
N LEU A 101 -14.53 -0.54 7.74
CA LEU A 101 -15.03 0.65 7.04
C LEU A 101 -16.57 0.73 6.96
N PRO A 102 -17.31 0.54 8.07
CA PRO A 102 -18.78 0.51 8.06
C PRO A 102 -19.43 1.80 7.53
N ASP A 103 -18.78 2.95 7.76
CA ASP A 103 -19.30 4.26 7.38
C ASP A 103 -18.84 4.73 5.99
N TRP A 104 -18.10 3.88 5.27
CA TRP A 104 -17.61 4.20 3.93
C TRP A 104 -18.58 3.73 2.88
N LYS A 105 -18.79 4.56 1.87
CA LYS A 105 -19.58 4.20 0.70
C LYS A 105 -18.81 3.19 -0.16
N GLU A 106 -19.54 2.46 -0.99
CA GLU A 106 -18.94 1.43 -1.85
C GLU A 106 -17.96 2.02 -2.88
N ASP A 107 -18.22 3.22 -3.42
CA ASP A 107 -17.28 3.94 -4.28
C ASP A 107 -15.97 4.32 -3.56
N GLU A 108 -16.03 4.71 -2.28
CA GLU A 108 -14.82 4.96 -1.48
C GLU A 108 -14.01 3.67 -1.25
N LYS A 109 -14.69 2.54 -1.04
CA LYS A 109 -14.02 1.24 -0.87
C LYS A 109 -13.42 0.73 -2.18
N VAL A 110 -14.09 0.95 -3.31
CA VAL A 110 -13.55 0.63 -4.64
C VAL A 110 -12.28 1.45 -4.88
N HIS A 111 -12.34 2.76 -4.67
CA HIS A 111 -11.18 3.63 -4.84
C HIS A 111 -10.02 3.25 -3.91
N LEU A 112 -10.30 2.93 -2.64
CA LEU A 112 -9.28 2.39 -1.73
C LEU A 112 -8.66 1.09 -2.27
N GLY A 113 -9.49 0.21 -2.86
CA GLY A 113 -9.04 -1.02 -3.49
C GLY A 113 -8.13 -0.79 -4.70
N GLU A 114 -8.41 0.24 -5.51
CA GLU A 114 -7.58 0.67 -6.63
C GLU A 114 -6.19 1.11 -6.14
N GLU A 115 -6.12 2.06 -5.21
CA GLU A 115 -4.83 2.58 -4.70
C GLU A 115 -4.00 1.50 -3.97
N LEU A 116 -4.65 0.61 -3.22
CA LEU A 116 -3.97 -0.55 -2.62
C LEU A 116 -3.40 -1.50 -3.69
N SER A 117 -4.14 -1.69 -4.79
CA SER A 117 -3.72 -2.53 -5.90
C SER A 117 -2.53 -1.91 -6.63
N ASP A 118 -2.48 -0.60 -6.80
CA ASP A 118 -1.39 0.10 -7.47
C ASP A 118 -0.08 -0.05 -6.72
N VAL A 119 -0.09 0.17 -5.41
CA VAL A 119 1.07 -0.09 -4.54
C VAL A 119 1.55 -1.54 -4.69
N LEU A 120 0.63 -2.50 -4.67
CA LEU A 120 0.94 -3.92 -4.82
C LEU A 120 1.58 -4.22 -6.20
N LEU A 121 0.99 -3.72 -7.28
CA LEU A 121 1.45 -3.96 -8.64
C LEU A 121 2.86 -3.39 -8.84
N TYR A 122 3.13 -2.15 -8.43
CA TYR A 122 4.50 -1.62 -8.53
C TYR A 122 5.51 -2.40 -7.68
N LEU A 123 5.12 -2.85 -6.48
CA LEU A 123 5.99 -3.69 -5.65
C LEU A 123 6.31 -5.03 -6.35
N VAL A 124 5.31 -5.68 -6.93
CA VAL A 124 5.48 -6.92 -7.70
C VAL A 124 6.41 -6.68 -8.88
N ARG A 125 6.19 -5.64 -9.69
CA ARG A 125 7.04 -5.33 -10.84
C ARG A 125 8.46 -4.95 -10.44
N LEU A 126 8.64 -4.17 -9.38
CA LEU A 126 9.95 -3.84 -8.84
C LEU A 126 10.70 -5.10 -8.41
N SER A 127 10.02 -6.03 -7.72
CA SER A 127 10.63 -7.30 -7.33
C SER A 127 11.07 -8.13 -8.53
N ASP A 128 10.26 -8.15 -9.60
CA ASP A 128 10.55 -8.87 -10.83
C ASP A 128 11.80 -8.31 -11.52
N ILE A 129 11.86 -6.99 -11.73
CA ILE A 129 13.01 -6.31 -12.34
C ILE A 129 14.28 -6.46 -11.49
N CYS A 130 14.15 -6.52 -10.16
CA CYS A 130 15.27 -6.75 -9.25
C CYS A 130 15.66 -8.24 -9.11
N GLY A 131 14.95 -9.18 -9.74
CA GLY A 131 15.22 -10.61 -9.63
C GLY A 131 14.94 -11.20 -8.24
N ILE A 132 14.02 -10.58 -7.48
CA ILE A 132 13.65 -10.99 -6.13
C ILE A 132 12.38 -11.84 -6.18
N ASP A 133 12.44 -13.05 -5.62
CA ASP A 133 11.24 -13.85 -5.35
C ASP A 133 10.48 -13.26 -4.15
N LEU A 134 9.55 -12.36 -4.45
CA LEU A 134 8.79 -11.61 -3.44
C LEU A 134 8.00 -12.54 -2.50
N GLY A 135 7.43 -13.62 -3.03
CA GLY A 135 6.69 -14.60 -2.23
C GLY A 135 7.59 -15.28 -1.18
N LYS A 136 8.75 -15.80 -1.60
CA LYS A 136 9.72 -16.38 -0.66
C LYS A 136 10.28 -15.35 0.32
N ALA A 137 10.55 -14.13 -0.14
CA ALA A 137 11.05 -13.05 0.71
C ALA A 137 10.03 -12.67 1.80
N ALA A 138 8.74 -12.58 1.45
CA ALA A 138 7.65 -12.30 2.38
C ALA A 138 7.49 -13.41 3.42
N LEU A 139 7.47 -14.69 3.01
CA LEU A 139 7.35 -15.83 3.93
C LEU A 139 8.50 -15.87 4.93
N ARG A 140 9.75 -15.73 4.46
CA ARG A 140 10.93 -15.62 5.33
C ARG A 140 10.80 -14.46 6.31
N LYS A 141 10.25 -13.32 5.88
CA LYS A 141 10.07 -12.14 6.75
C LYS A 141 9.03 -12.38 7.84
N VAL A 142 7.95 -13.10 7.55
CA VAL A 142 6.94 -13.50 8.53
C VAL A 142 7.55 -14.40 9.61
N GLU A 143 8.32 -15.41 9.23
CA GLU A 143 9.02 -16.30 10.17
C GLU A 143 9.97 -15.51 11.11
N LEU A 144 10.76 -14.59 10.54
CA LEU A 144 11.66 -13.73 11.32
C LEU A 144 10.88 -12.81 12.27
N ASN A 145 9.73 -12.28 11.84
CA ASN A 145 8.90 -11.43 12.69
C ASN A 145 8.28 -12.22 13.86
N ALA A 146 7.89 -13.48 13.65
CA ALA A 146 7.39 -14.36 14.71
C ALA A 146 8.45 -14.64 15.78
N ILE A 147 9.73 -14.75 15.39
CA ILE A 147 10.85 -14.88 16.32
C ILE A 147 11.10 -13.57 17.07
N LYS A 148 10.99 -12.42 16.38
CA LYS A 148 11.23 -11.10 16.96
C LYS A 148 10.15 -10.69 17.97
N TYR A 149 8.89 -10.97 17.66
CA TYR A 149 7.71 -10.62 18.47
C TYR A 149 7.04 -11.88 19.03
N ARG A 150 7.79 -12.69 19.78
CA ARG A 150 7.21 -13.85 20.46
C ARG A 150 6.09 -13.38 21.38
N ALA A 151 4.89 -13.94 21.22
CA ALA A 151 3.81 -13.71 22.16
C ALA A 151 4.27 -14.24 23.53
N SER A 152 4.58 -13.33 24.47
CA SER A 152 4.75 -13.71 25.87
C SER A 152 3.43 -14.33 26.33
N LYS A 153 3.47 -15.59 26.80
CA LYS A 153 2.38 -16.22 27.55
C LYS A 153 2.20 -15.46 28.88
N ASN A 154 1.56 -14.30 28.84
CA ASN A 154 1.02 -13.66 30.02
C ASN A 154 -0.50 -13.66 29.88
N TYR A 155 -1.10 -14.85 30.02
CA TYR A 155 -2.44 -14.94 30.59
C TYR A 155 -2.28 -14.55 32.06
N GLY A 156 -2.47 -13.26 32.34
CA GLY A 156 -2.73 -12.80 33.70
C GLY A 156 -4.09 -13.35 34.11
N THR A 157 -4.07 -14.40 34.92
CA THR A 157 -5.15 -14.75 35.83
C THR A 157 -5.55 -13.50 36.61
N ASN A 158 -6.74 -12.97 36.33
CA ASN A 158 -7.40 -12.05 37.25
C ASN A 158 -7.83 -12.86 38.47
N ASP A 159 -6.91 -13.08 39.41
CA ASP A 159 -7.28 -13.40 40.78
C ASP A 159 -7.67 -12.08 41.46
N ASP A 160 -8.95 -12.01 41.82
CA ASP A 160 -9.52 -11.05 42.75
C ASP A 160 -8.79 -11.13 44.09
N SER A 161 -7.92 -10.18 44.38
CA SER A 161 -7.65 -9.70 45.75
C SER A 161 -6.58 -8.61 45.73
N THR A 162 -7.00 -7.34 45.84
CA THR A 162 -6.68 -6.43 46.97
C THR A 162 -7.04 -5.00 46.57
N ALA A 163 -8.08 -4.49 47.24
CA ALA A 163 -8.29 -3.07 47.46
C ALA A 163 -7.15 -2.47 48.32
N GLU A 164 -7.14 -1.13 48.40
CA GLU A 164 -6.26 -0.21 49.14
C GLU A 164 -5.13 0.41 48.31
N MET A 165 -5.29 1.66 47.85
CA MET A 165 -5.10 2.95 48.57
C MET A 165 -3.64 3.36 48.75
N CYS A 166 -3.43 4.68 48.61
CA CYS A 166 -2.20 5.49 48.77
C CYS A 166 -1.40 5.66 47.47
N GLY A 167 -1.16 6.87 46.95
CA GLY A 167 -1.51 8.23 47.38
C GLY A 167 -1.01 9.23 46.33
#